data_AF-A0A9E5FBA6-F1
#
_entry.id   AF-A0A9E5FBA6-F1
#
_cell.length_a   1.000
_cell.length_b   1.000
_cell.length_c   1.000
_cell.angle_alpha   90.00
_cell.angle_beta   90.00
_cell.angle_gamma   90.00
#
_symmetry.space_group_name_H-M   'P 1'
#
loop_
_entity.id
_entity.type
_entity.pdbx_description
1 polymer ?
#
loop_
_entity_poly.entity_id
_entity_poly.type
_entity_poly.pdbx_seq_one_letter_code
_entity_poly.pdbx_strand_id
1 'polypeptide(L)'
;MLAIPNQQKIKFFYPYLIGMAKTKKKPNFNKEAVYIKEVYQPTVFKMIQGHCDTIRDMVPDPKAKGRLMHIFDTVDPFVDSIYNEDLINAVRSATGNSRLDRCASVPVEYRTYGPGSSMHWHKDQPMLPDQLQYECVITLRNTSDSKTLFENKKGIKTEPNSLLVVRANGINHKT
;
A
#
# COMPACT_ATOMS: atom_id res chain seq x y z
N MET A 1 -11.20 -21.11 16.30
CA MET A 1 -9.87 -20.46 16.30
C MET A 1 -9.57 -20.06 14.87
N LEU A 2 -9.55 -18.76 14.54
CA LEU A 2 -9.19 -18.31 13.19
C LEU A 2 -7.72 -18.63 12.95
N ALA A 3 -7.37 -19.09 11.75
CA ALA A 3 -5.97 -19.36 11.40
C ALA A 3 -5.14 -18.07 11.54
N ILE A 4 -3.95 -18.17 12.14
CA ILE A 4 -3.03 -17.03 12.25
C ILE A 4 -2.70 -16.53 10.83
N PRO A 5 -2.90 -15.24 10.52
CA PRO A 5 -2.56 -14.73 9.20
C PRO A 5 -1.04 -14.72 9.02
N ASN A 6 -0.58 -15.25 7.88
CA ASN A 6 0.85 -15.33 7.57
C ASN A 6 1.36 -14.04 6.91
N GLN A 7 0.46 -13.14 6.52
CA GLN A 7 0.79 -11.83 6.01
C GLN A 7 -0.23 -10.77 6.47
N GLN A 8 0.28 -9.59 6.78
CA GLN A 8 -0.47 -8.40 7.16
C GLN A 8 0.05 -7.20 6.36
N LYS A 9 -0.87 -6.42 5.78
CA LYS A 9 -0.56 -5.30 4.90
C LYS A 9 -1.49 -4.12 5.17
N ILE A 10 -1.00 -2.90 4.95
CA ILE A 10 -1.83 -1.69 4.83
C ILE A 10 -1.78 -1.25 3.37
N LYS A 11 -2.94 -1.05 2.74
CA LYS A 11 -3.08 -0.60 1.35
C LYS A 11 -3.80 0.75 1.28
N PHE A 12 -3.32 1.66 0.45
CA PHE A 12 -3.94 2.96 0.18
C PHE A 12 -3.43 3.52 -1.17
N PHE A 13 -3.97 4.66 -1.62
CA PHE A 13 -3.51 5.34 -2.83
C PHE A 13 -2.99 6.75 -2.55
N TYR A 14 -1.97 7.14 -3.33
CA TYR A 14 -1.50 8.53 -3.46
C TYR A 14 -1.90 9.08 -4.83
N PRO A 15 -2.92 9.95 -4.91
CA PRO A 15 -3.21 10.68 -6.14
C PRO A 15 -2.28 11.88 -6.32
N TYR A 16 -2.17 12.31 -7.56
CA TYR A 16 -1.57 13.58 -7.94
C TYR A 16 -2.54 14.74 -7.72
N LEU A 17 -2.14 15.73 -6.91
CA LEU A 17 -2.93 16.94 -6.71
C LEU A 17 -2.89 17.83 -7.96
N ILE A 18 -3.98 17.84 -8.72
CA ILE A 18 -4.23 18.81 -9.80
C ILE A 18 -4.75 20.10 -9.12
N GLY A 19 -3.94 21.16 -9.09
CA GLY A 19 -4.39 22.44 -8.49
C GLY A 19 -3.33 23.52 -8.30
N MET A 20 -2.05 23.18 -8.09
CA MET A 20 -1.00 24.20 -7.96
C MET A 20 -0.15 24.27 -9.23
N ALA A 21 -0.20 25.43 -9.89
CA ALA A 21 0.54 25.88 -11.09
C ALA A 21 0.69 24.87 -12.25
N LYS A 22 0.26 25.31 -13.44
CA LYS A 22 0.55 24.67 -14.73
C LYS A 22 2.06 24.70 -15.01
N THR A 23 2.83 23.79 -14.42
CA THR A 23 4.20 23.56 -14.88
C THR A 23 4.14 22.89 -16.25
N LYS A 24 4.73 23.53 -17.27
CA LYS A 24 4.72 23.07 -18.67
C LYS A 24 5.53 21.77 -18.90
N LYS A 25 6.19 21.22 -17.88
CA LYS A 25 6.86 19.92 -17.94
C LYS A 25 5.93 18.85 -17.36
N LYS A 26 5.42 17.97 -18.23
CA LYS A 26 4.88 16.67 -17.79
C LYS A 26 5.99 15.95 -17.02
N PRO A 27 5.80 15.58 -15.75
CA PRO A 27 6.84 14.87 -15.01
C PRO A 27 7.09 13.49 -15.64
N ASN A 28 8.33 13.04 -15.64
CA ASN A 28 8.72 11.75 -16.22
C ASN A 28 8.52 10.63 -15.18
N PHE A 29 7.32 10.04 -15.14
CA PHE A 29 6.87 9.05 -14.14
C PHE A 29 7.34 7.61 -14.44
N ASN A 30 8.60 7.42 -14.81
CA ASN A 30 9.08 6.21 -15.49
C ASN A 30 9.21 4.92 -14.63
N LYS A 31 8.62 4.87 -13.43
CA LYS A 31 8.60 3.64 -12.61
C LYS A 31 7.18 3.16 -12.37
N GLU A 32 6.85 2.00 -12.96
CA GLU A 32 5.55 1.35 -12.80
C GLU A 32 5.41 0.60 -11.47
N ALA A 33 6.53 0.18 -10.87
CA ALA A 33 6.57 -0.39 -9.53
C ALA A 33 7.93 -0.12 -8.87
N VAL A 34 7.92 0.15 -7.56
CA VAL A 34 9.11 0.39 -6.72
C VAL A 34 8.93 -0.33 -5.40
N TYR A 35 10.01 -0.95 -4.91
CA TYR A 35 10.08 -1.58 -3.60
C TYR A 35 11.10 -0.86 -2.72
N ILE A 36 10.70 -0.50 -1.50
CA ILE A 36 11.49 0.25 -0.54
C ILE A 36 11.52 -0.54 0.76
N LYS A 37 12.72 -0.71 1.34
CA LYS A 37 12.88 -1.32 2.67
C LYS A 37 12.96 -0.23 3.73
N GLU A 38 12.55 -0.56 4.95
CA GLU A 38 12.69 0.28 6.15
C GLU A 38 12.11 1.69 5.98
N VAL A 39 10.82 1.75 5.65
CA VAL A 39 10.15 3.01 5.31
C VAL A 39 10.00 3.91 6.52
N TYR A 40 9.56 3.35 7.64
CA TYR A 40 9.35 4.10 8.87
C TYR A 40 10.51 3.94 9.83
N GLN A 41 10.70 4.93 10.70
CA GLN A 41 11.51 4.75 11.90
C GLN A 41 10.98 3.56 12.73
N PRO A 42 11.86 2.76 13.38
CA PRO A 42 11.45 1.56 14.10
C PRO A 42 10.37 1.76 15.16
N THR A 43 10.37 2.92 15.84
CA THR A 43 9.37 3.28 16.86
C THR A 43 8.00 3.52 16.24
N VAL A 44 7.95 4.25 15.12
CA VAL A 44 6.71 4.49 14.36
C VAL A 44 6.17 3.18 13.80
N PHE A 45 7.04 2.37 13.18
CA PHE A 45 6.64 1.07 12.65
C PHE A 45 6.04 0.15 13.72
N LYS A 46 6.67 0.10 14.91
CA LYS A 46 6.15 -0.68 16.05
C LYS A 46 4.79 -0.18 16.54
N MET A 47 4.58 1.13 16.56
CA MET A 47 3.28 1.71 16.92
C MET A 47 2.20 1.31 15.91
N ILE A 48 2.47 1.45 14.60
CA ILE A 48 1.55 1.07 13.53
C ILE A 48 1.23 -0.43 13.60
N GLN A 49 2.27 -1.26 13.70
CA GLN A 49 2.11 -2.71 13.81
C GLN A 49 1.31 -3.09 15.06
N GLY A 50 1.62 -2.48 16.22
CA GLY A 50 0.94 -2.73 17.48
C GLY A 50 -0.55 -2.40 17.41
N HIS A 51 -0.92 -1.26 16.83
CA HIS A 51 -2.32 -0.90 16.62
C HIS A 51 -3.03 -1.93 15.73
N CYS A 52 -2.45 -2.28 14.58
CA CYS A 52 -3.03 -3.28 13.68
C CYS A 52 -3.15 -4.68 14.33
N ASP A 53 -2.22 -5.08 15.19
CA ASP A 53 -2.30 -6.35 15.91
C ASP A 53 -3.50 -6.39 16.89
N THR A 54 -3.96 -5.25 17.43
CA THR A 54 -5.15 -5.20 18.31
C THR A 54 -6.46 -5.45 17.57
N ILE A 55 -6.54 -5.06 16.30
CA ILE A 55 -7.77 -5.20 15.48
C ILE A 55 -7.73 -6.44 14.59
N ARG A 56 -6.60 -7.16 14.54
CA ARG A 56 -6.35 -8.31 13.65
C ARG A 56 -7.45 -9.37 13.70
N ASP A 57 -7.90 -9.71 14.90
CA ASP A 57 -8.88 -10.79 15.12
C ASP A 57 -10.33 -10.27 15.03
N MET A 58 -10.51 -8.96 14.87
CA MET A 58 -11.80 -8.27 14.72
C MET A 58 -12.16 -8.02 13.26
N VAL A 59 -11.27 -8.39 12.32
CA VAL A 59 -11.49 -8.16 10.90
C VAL A 59 -12.49 -9.22 10.38
N PRO A 60 -13.71 -8.83 9.94
CA PRO A 60 -14.62 -9.79 9.34
C PRO A 60 -14.00 -10.38 8.07
N ASP A 61 -14.59 -11.45 7.53
CA ASP A 61 -14.26 -12.00 6.21
C ASP A 61 -15.13 -11.34 5.12
N PRO A 62 -14.71 -10.20 4.51
CA PRO A 62 -15.38 -9.73 3.31
C PRO A 62 -14.42 -9.61 2.13
N LYS A 63 -14.92 -10.06 0.97
CA LYS A 63 -14.48 -9.79 -0.41
C LYS A 63 -13.68 -10.90 -1.12
N ALA A 64 -12.93 -11.79 -0.47
CA ALA A 64 -12.24 -12.90 -1.16
C ALA A 64 -11.77 -14.01 -0.20
N LYS A 65 -11.71 -15.25 -0.70
CA LYS A 65 -11.30 -16.45 0.06
C LYS A 65 -9.98 -16.23 0.84
N GLY A 66 -10.07 -16.20 2.17
CA GLY A 66 -8.91 -16.12 3.07
C GLY A 66 -8.30 -14.72 3.28
N ARG A 67 -8.95 -13.67 2.75
CA ARG A 67 -8.50 -12.28 2.87
C ARG A 67 -9.45 -11.48 3.76
N LEU A 68 -9.02 -11.19 4.98
CA LEU A 68 -9.76 -10.30 5.88
C LEU A 68 -9.36 -8.85 5.60
N MET A 69 -10.32 -7.93 5.70
CA MET A 69 -10.08 -6.50 5.45
C MET A 69 -10.84 -5.60 6.44
N HIS A 70 -10.14 -4.63 7.01
CA HIS A 70 -10.68 -3.52 7.79
C HIS A 70 -10.37 -2.21 7.06
N ILE A 71 -11.36 -1.32 6.96
CA ILE A 71 -11.20 0.00 6.36
C ILE A 71 -11.21 1.01 7.51
N PHE A 72 -10.13 1.78 7.63
CA PHE A 72 -10.07 2.86 8.62
C PHE A 72 -10.89 4.05 8.17
N ASP A 73 -11.46 4.79 9.12
CA ASP A 73 -12.02 6.11 8.84
C ASP A 73 -10.88 7.04 8.42
N THR A 74 -11.08 7.76 7.32
CA THR A 74 -10.11 8.70 6.76
C THR A 74 -9.81 9.88 7.69
N VAL A 75 -10.63 10.14 8.72
CA VAL A 75 -10.35 11.16 9.75
C VAL A 75 -9.76 10.58 11.04
N ASP A 76 -9.53 9.27 11.11
CA ASP A 76 -8.94 8.62 12.28
C ASP A 76 -7.48 9.11 12.51
N PRO A 77 -7.12 9.59 13.71
CA PRO A 77 -5.74 9.98 14.04
C PRO A 77 -4.71 8.87 13.78
N PHE A 78 -5.11 7.60 13.83
CA PHE A 78 -4.25 6.49 13.44
C PHE A 78 -3.85 6.57 11.96
N VAL A 79 -4.77 6.97 11.08
CA VAL A 79 -4.47 7.17 9.65
C VAL A 79 -3.46 8.30 9.45
N ASP A 80 -3.53 9.37 10.24
CA ASP A 80 -2.52 10.43 10.22
C ASP A 80 -1.12 9.89 10.55
N SER A 81 -1.03 8.94 11.49
CA SER A 81 0.23 8.31 11.87
C SER A 81 0.84 7.42 10.76
N ILE A 82 0.00 6.83 9.89
CA ILE A 82 0.44 6.10 8.70
C ILE A 82 0.99 7.09 7.66
N TYR A 83 0.30 8.21 7.44
CA TYR A 83 0.66 9.26 6.48
C TYR A 83 1.70 10.26 7.02
N ASN A 84 2.64 9.80 7.86
CA ASN A 84 3.70 10.65 8.37
C ASN A 84 4.69 11.08 7.26
N GLU A 85 5.64 11.95 7.63
CA GLU A 85 6.65 12.45 6.70
C GLU A 85 7.54 11.35 6.10
N ASP A 86 7.85 10.29 6.85
CA ASP A 86 8.65 9.16 6.35
C ASP A 86 7.99 8.55 5.09
N LEU A 87 6.70 8.23 5.19
CA LEU A 87 5.94 7.63 4.09
C LEU A 87 5.83 8.59 2.90
N ILE A 88 5.43 9.84 3.16
CA ILE A 88 5.24 10.84 2.10
C ILE A 88 6.55 11.05 1.33
N ASN A 89 7.67 11.20 2.05
CA ASN A 89 8.98 11.39 1.43
C ASN A 89 9.43 10.15 0.66
N ALA A 90 9.18 8.94 1.19
CA ALA A 90 9.49 7.70 0.49
C ALA A 90 8.73 7.58 -0.84
N VAL A 91 7.42 7.87 -0.85
CA VAL A 91 6.58 7.80 -2.05
C VAL A 91 6.99 8.86 -3.08
N ARG A 92 7.18 10.12 -2.65
CA ARG A 92 7.63 11.21 -3.53
C ARG A 92 8.98 10.90 -4.17
N SER A 93 9.93 10.39 -3.38
CA SER A 93 11.26 10.01 -3.86
C SER A 93 11.23 8.82 -4.82
N ALA A 94 10.44 7.79 -4.50
CA ALA A 94 10.31 6.59 -5.33
C ALA A 94 9.71 6.88 -6.70
N THR A 95 8.74 7.79 -6.75
CA THR A 95 7.99 8.15 -7.96
C THR A 95 8.63 9.31 -8.73
N GLY A 96 9.53 10.08 -8.11
CA GLY A 96 10.04 11.34 -8.65
C GLY A 96 8.97 12.44 -8.71
N ASN A 97 7.91 12.32 -7.90
CA ASN A 97 6.75 13.22 -7.93
C ASN A 97 6.53 13.90 -6.57
N SER A 98 7.07 15.11 -6.43
CA SER A 98 6.93 15.91 -5.20
C SER A 98 5.52 16.41 -4.91
N ARG A 99 4.57 16.25 -5.86
CA ARG A 99 3.18 16.70 -5.73
C ARG A 99 2.21 15.60 -5.29
N LEU A 100 2.72 14.41 -4.99
CA LEU A 100 1.91 13.36 -4.37
C LEU A 100 1.62 13.77 -2.93
N ASP A 101 0.35 13.63 -2.55
CA ASP A 101 -0.10 13.87 -1.19
C ASP A 101 -1.21 12.89 -0.82
N ARG A 102 -1.51 12.79 0.47
CA ARG A 102 -2.65 12.02 0.95
C ARG A 102 -3.94 12.56 0.32
N CYS A 103 -4.87 11.65 0.04
CA CYS A 103 -6.22 12.01 -0.33
C CYS A 103 -7.22 11.44 0.68
N ALA A 104 -7.96 12.33 1.34
CA ALA A 104 -9.00 11.94 2.29
C ALA A 104 -10.18 11.19 1.64
N SER A 105 -10.35 11.27 0.31
CA SER A 105 -11.39 10.49 -0.40
C SER A 105 -10.97 9.04 -0.68
N VAL A 106 -9.72 8.67 -0.41
CA VAL A 106 -9.19 7.32 -0.65
C VAL A 106 -9.06 6.59 0.70
N PRO A 107 -9.67 5.41 0.85
CA PRO A 107 -9.59 4.65 2.09
C PRO A 107 -8.19 4.08 2.34
N VAL A 108 -7.87 3.93 3.62
CA VAL A 108 -6.76 3.10 4.08
C VAL A 108 -7.32 1.75 4.53
N GLU A 109 -6.77 0.69 3.98
CA GLU A 109 -7.23 -0.67 4.24
C GLU A 109 -6.16 -1.47 4.96
N TYR A 110 -6.49 -2.01 6.13
CA TYR A 110 -5.72 -3.09 6.75
C TYR A 110 -6.21 -4.43 6.19
N ARG A 111 -5.28 -5.26 5.71
CA ARG A 111 -5.58 -6.56 5.10
C ARG A 111 -4.73 -7.65 5.74
N THR A 112 -5.36 -8.80 6.02
CA THR A 112 -4.67 -10.01 6.45
C THR A 112 -4.91 -11.14 5.46
N TYR A 113 -3.92 -12.02 5.33
CA TYR A 113 -3.94 -13.12 4.36
C TYR A 113 -3.57 -14.42 5.07
N GLY A 114 -4.50 -15.38 5.02
CA GLY A 114 -4.27 -16.75 5.48
C GLY A 114 -3.67 -17.65 4.39
N PRO A 115 -3.30 -18.90 4.74
CA PRO A 115 -2.87 -19.90 3.75
C PRO A 115 -3.84 -20.04 2.58
N GLY A 116 -3.30 -20.13 1.35
CA GLY A 116 -4.09 -20.25 0.12
C GLY A 116 -4.67 -18.93 -0.42
N SER A 117 -4.48 -17.81 0.27
CA SER A 117 -4.85 -16.49 -0.26
C SER A 117 -3.98 -16.14 -1.45
N SER A 118 -4.58 -15.57 -2.49
CA SER A 118 -3.87 -15.04 -3.65
C SER A 118 -4.67 -13.93 -4.33
N MET A 119 -4.00 -13.19 -5.21
CA MET A 119 -4.63 -12.33 -6.20
C MET A 119 -4.18 -12.77 -7.58
N HIS A 120 -5.11 -12.88 -8.52
CA HIS A 120 -4.78 -13.17 -9.92
C HIS A 120 -4.01 -12.01 -10.56
N TRP A 121 -3.47 -12.24 -11.75
CA TRP A 121 -2.86 -11.18 -12.55
C TRP A 121 -3.85 -10.05 -12.79
N HIS A 122 -3.48 -8.83 -12.43
CA HIS A 122 -4.29 -7.63 -12.58
C HIS A 122 -3.43 -6.38 -12.71
N LYS A 123 -4.09 -5.29 -13.15
CA LYS A 123 -3.61 -3.92 -13.00
C LYS A 123 -4.53 -3.18 -12.04
N ASP A 124 -3.94 -2.42 -11.12
CA ASP A 124 -4.73 -1.61 -10.19
C ASP A 124 -5.55 -0.58 -10.94
N GLN A 125 -6.84 -0.53 -10.63
CA GLN A 125 -7.73 0.49 -11.16
C GLN A 125 -7.58 1.77 -10.32
N PRO A 126 -7.47 2.95 -10.95
CA PRO A 126 -7.47 4.21 -10.23
C PRO A 126 -8.80 4.39 -9.49
N MET A 127 -8.75 4.92 -8.27
CA MET A 127 -9.94 5.21 -7.47
C MET A 127 -10.54 6.59 -7.82
N LEU A 128 -9.70 7.53 -8.23
CA LEU A 128 -10.11 8.86 -8.69
C LEU A 128 -10.00 8.98 -10.22
N PRO A 129 -11.00 9.55 -10.91
CA PRO A 129 -10.91 9.75 -12.36
C PRO A 129 -9.83 10.78 -12.71
N ASP A 130 -9.21 10.61 -13.88
CA ASP A 130 -8.30 11.58 -14.51
C ASP A 130 -7.07 12.01 -13.68
N GLN A 131 -6.71 11.24 -12.66
CA GLN A 131 -5.55 11.52 -11.80
C GLN A 131 -4.54 10.37 -11.83
N LEU A 132 -3.26 10.74 -11.98
CA LEU A 132 -2.17 9.80 -11.71
C LEU A 132 -2.26 9.33 -10.26
N GLN A 133 -2.28 8.02 -10.06
CA GLN A 133 -2.37 7.39 -8.75
C GLN A 133 -1.35 6.29 -8.61
N TYR A 134 -0.89 6.12 -7.37
CA TYR A 134 -0.06 4.99 -6.98
C TYR A 134 -0.76 4.22 -5.87
N GLU A 135 -0.94 2.93 -6.07
CA GLU A 135 -1.21 2.00 -4.99
C GLU A 135 0.04 1.84 -4.15
N CYS A 136 -0.13 1.93 -2.83
CA CYS A 136 0.95 1.80 -1.87
C CYS A 136 0.57 0.71 -0.87
N VAL A 137 1.47 -0.24 -0.67
CA VAL A 137 1.27 -1.39 0.23
C VAL A 137 2.42 -1.45 1.24
N ILE A 138 2.13 -1.14 2.49
CA ILE A 138 3.05 -1.34 3.61
C ILE A 138 2.92 -2.78 4.08
N THR A 139 4.04 -3.49 4.19
CA THR A 139 4.05 -4.84 4.79
C THR A 139 4.34 -4.74 6.28
N LEU A 140 3.38 -5.14 7.11
CA LEU A 140 3.53 -5.21 8.56
C LEU A 140 4.15 -6.53 9.01
N ARG A 141 3.77 -7.62 8.33
CA ARG A 141 4.27 -8.98 8.59
C ARG A 141 4.18 -9.80 7.31
N ASN A 142 5.19 -10.64 7.05
CA ASN A 142 5.14 -11.66 6.01
C ASN A 142 6.02 -12.85 6.41
N THR A 143 5.41 -13.85 7.05
CA THR A 143 6.07 -15.11 7.43
C THR A 143 5.87 -16.22 6.40
N SER A 144 5.05 -15.97 5.37
CA SER A 144 4.78 -16.91 4.29
C SER A 144 5.91 -16.96 3.24
N ASP A 145 5.72 -17.78 2.22
CA ASP A 145 6.49 -17.82 0.98
C ASP A 145 5.92 -16.89 -0.12
N SER A 146 4.86 -16.13 0.18
CA SER A 146 4.19 -15.22 -0.78
C SER A 146 5.15 -14.17 -1.34
N LYS A 147 5.03 -13.95 -2.65
CA LYS A 147 5.78 -12.97 -3.43
C LYS A 147 4.82 -12.19 -4.31
N THR A 148 5.03 -10.88 -4.41
CA THR A 148 4.44 -10.10 -5.50
C THR A 148 5.22 -10.39 -6.78
N LEU A 149 4.54 -10.94 -7.79
CA LEU A 149 5.10 -11.18 -9.12
C LEU A 149 4.67 -10.05 -10.04
N PHE A 150 5.59 -9.63 -10.91
CA PHE A 150 5.34 -8.61 -11.92
C PHE A 150 5.61 -9.21 -13.29
N GLU A 151 4.81 -8.84 -14.27
CA GLU A 151 5.02 -9.26 -15.65
C GLU A 151 6.43 -8.88 -16.12
N ASN A 152 7.16 -9.87 -16.64
CA ASN A 152 8.54 -9.72 -17.14
C ASN A 152 9.58 -9.23 -16.12
N LYS A 153 9.33 -9.36 -14.81
CA LYS A 153 10.32 -9.02 -13.75
C LYS A 153 10.38 -10.11 -12.68
N LYS A 154 11.45 -10.10 -11.89
CA LYS A 154 11.59 -10.99 -10.73
C LYS A 154 10.53 -10.65 -9.67
N GLY A 155 10.03 -11.70 -9.02
CA GLY A 155 9.12 -11.56 -7.89
C GLY A 155 9.81 -11.00 -6.64
N ILE A 156 9.05 -10.29 -5.81
CA ILE A 156 9.52 -9.67 -4.58
C ILE A 156 8.78 -10.31 -3.40
N LYS A 157 9.54 -10.88 -2.45
CA LYS A 157 9.02 -11.18 -1.13
C LYS A 157 9.11 -9.91 -0.29
N THR A 158 7.98 -9.36 0.12
CA THR A 158 7.97 -8.14 0.94
C THR A 158 8.33 -8.45 2.38
N GLU A 159 9.16 -7.60 2.97
CA GLU A 159 9.65 -7.71 4.36
C GLU A 159 8.84 -6.79 5.30
N PRO A 160 8.79 -7.01 6.61
CA PRO A 160 8.25 -6.03 7.55
C PRO A 160 8.87 -4.64 7.35
N ASN A 161 8.08 -3.59 7.54
CA ASN A 161 8.50 -2.19 7.35
C ASN A 161 8.95 -1.87 5.92
N SER A 162 8.46 -2.62 4.92
CA SER A 162 8.69 -2.33 3.51
C SER A 162 7.46 -1.73 2.85
N LEU A 163 7.68 -0.95 1.80
CA LEU A 163 6.66 -0.33 0.97
C LEU A 163 6.80 -0.81 -0.46
N LEU A 164 5.70 -1.32 -1.01
CA LEU A 164 5.55 -1.51 -2.44
C LEU A 164 4.70 -0.37 -3.00
N VAL A 165 5.22 0.36 -3.97
CA VAL A 165 4.52 1.44 -4.68
C VAL A 165 4.28 0.97 -6.12
N VAL A 166 3.03 0.89 -6.56
CA VAL A 166 2.64 0.45 -7.91
C VAL A 166 1.81 1.52 -8.57
N ARG A 167 2.13 1.88 -9.81
CA ARG A 167 1.35 2.86 -10.56
C ARG A 167 0.01 2.25 -10.96
N ALA A 168 -1.09 2.93 -10.67
CA ALA A 168 -2.41 2.54 -11.17
C ALA A 168 -2.42 2.51 -12.71
N ASN A 169 -3.09 1.51 -13.29
CA ASN A 169 -3.05 1.16 -14.72
C ASN A 169 -1.65 0.84 -15.29
N GLY A 170 -0.63 0.69 -14.44
CA GLY A 170 0.75 0.40 -14.83
C GLY A 170 0.99 -1.07 -15.09
N ILE A 171 1.95 -1.64 -14.35
CA ILE A 171 2.43 -3.00 -14.54
C ILE A 171 1.41 -4.04 -14.07
N ASN A 172 1.26 -5.11 -14.87
CA ASN A 172 0.46 -6.27 -14.49
C ASN A 172 1.17 -7.06 -13.39
N HIS A 173 0.47 -7.40 -12.31
CA HIS A 173 1.06 -8.06 -11.15
C HIS A 173 0.08 -9.00 -10.44
N LYS A 174 0.62 -9.89 -9.60
CA LYS A 174 -0.14 -10.85 -8.80
C LYS A 174 0.57 -11.13 -7.46
N THR A 175 -0.14 -11.72 -6.49
CA THR A 175 0.42 -12.08 -5.17
C THR A 175 -0.11 -13.40 -4.66
#